data_AF-A0A1I1AHP9-F1
#
_entry.id   AF-A0A1I1AHP9-F1
#
_cell.length_a   1.000
_cell.length_b   1.000
_cell.length_c   1.000
_cell.angle_alpha   90.00
_cell.angle_beta   90.00
_cell.angle_gamma   90.00
#
_symmetry.space_group_name_H-M   'P 1'
#
loop_
_entity.id
_entity.type
_entity.pdbx_description
1 polymer ?
#
loop_
_entity_poly.entity_id
_entity_poly.type
_entity_poly.pdbx_seq_one_letter_code
_entity_poly.pdbx_strand_id
1 'polypeptide(L)'
;MKTGIRSWQAPLEVKVTCGLLVGIPLVYLLLAVVLLTSPGAGTRVFLVPGTTLLFGLLVAAGIALRMAFARVAAYAVVVIFGILHAFLLMGAELLWIKLFSLVAAAGYIYAGVLLSSGPVRRFVLGNAA
;
A
#
# COMPACT_ATOMS: atom_id res chain seq x y z
N MET A 1 -18.18 -11.44 32.65
CA MET A 1 -16.80 -11.55 32.15
C MET A 1 -16.65 -10.65 30.93
N LYS A 2 -15.88 -9.56 31.03
CA LYS A 2 -15.53 -8.71 29.89
C LYS A 2 -14.58 -9.52 28.99
N THR A 3 -15.09 -10.02 27.87
CA THR A 3 -14.27 -10.58 26.80
C THR A 3 -13.41 -9.44 26.25
N GLY A 4 -12.16 -9.36 26.71
CA GLY A 4 -11.17 -8.46 26.15
C GLY A 4 -11.15 -8.66 24.64
N ILE A 5 -11.30 -7.57 23.90
CA ILE A 5 -11.25 -7.54 22.44
C ILE A 5 -9.94 -8.21 22.03
N ARG A 6 -9.99 -9.46 21.55
CA ARG A 6 -8.86 -10.13 20.91
C ARG A 6 -8.63 -9.40 19.59
N SER A 7 -7.93 -8.28 19.65
CA SER A 7 -7.45 -7.60 18.46
C SER A 7 -6.59 -8.62 17.67
N TRP A 8 -6.84 -8.74 16.36
CA TRP A 8 -6.09 -9.51 15.34
C TRP A 8 -6.60 -10.90 14.89
N GLN A 9 -7.92 -11.13 14.86
CA GLN A 9 -8.51 -12.32 14.18
C GLN A 9 -8.55 -12.25 12.62
N ALA A 10 -7.92 -11.26 11.99
CA ALA A 10 -7.87 -11.21 10.53
C ALA A 10 -6.92 -12.29 9.95
N PRO A 11 -7.21 -12.86 8.76
CA PRO A 11 -6.28 -13.71 8.02
C PRO A 11 -4.93 -13.04 7.77
N LEU A 12 -3.87 -13.82 7.61
CA LEU A 12 -2.52 -13.29 7.36
C LEU A 12 -2.48 -12.46 6.08
N GLU A 13 -3.17 -12.90 5.04
CA GLU A 13 -3.27 -12.25 3.74
C GLU A 13 -3.85 -10.83 3.86
N VAL A 14 -4.83 -10.63 4.75
CA VAL A 14 -5.40 -9.30 5.03
C VAL A 14 -4.35 -8.41 5.70
N LYS A 15 -3.64 -8.95 6.69
CA LYS A 15 -2.59 -8.22 7.43
C LYS A 15 -1.45 -7.81 6.49
N VAL A 16 -1.00 -8.73 5.63
CA VAL A 16 0.04 -8.49 4.64
C VAL A 16 -0.43 -7.48 3.60
N THR A 17 -1.65 -7.61 3.08
CA THR A 17 -2.22 -6.66 2.12
C THR A 17 -2.27 -5.25 2.70
N CYS A 18 -2.83 -5.07 3.90
CA CYS A 18 -2.84 -3.76 4.57
C CYS A 18 -1.44 -3.26 4.91
N GLY A 19 -0.55 -4.17 5.32
CA GLY A 19 0.86 -3.87 5.60
C GLY A 19 1.60 -3.36 4.36
N LEU A 20 1.34 -3.92 3.18
CA LEU A 20 1.93 -3.45 1.92
C LEU A 20 1.33 -2.11 1.47
N LEU A 21 -0.01 -1.98 1.52
CA LEU A 21 -0.73 -0.76 1.13
C LEU A 21 -0.34 0.46 1.97
N VAL A 22 0.09 0.27 3.22
CA VAL A 22 0.53 1.36 4.12
C VAL A 22 2.04 1.43 4.24
N GLY A 23 2.72 0.29 4.35
CA GLY A 23 4.15 0.21 4.61
C GLY A 23 4.99 0.71 3.44
N ILE A 24 4.64 0.37 2.20
CA ILE A 24 5.35 0.86 1.00
C ILE A 24 5.33 2.39 0.93
N PRO A 25 4.18 3.08 0.99
CA PRO A 25 4.18 4.54 0.96
C PRO A 25 4.78 5.18 2.20
N LEU A 26 4.75 4.52 3.36
CA LEU A 26 5.43 5.02 4.55
C LEU A 26 6.95 5.02 4.36
N VAL A 27 7.53 3.95 3.80
CA VAL A 27 8.94 3.93 3.39
C VAL A 27 9.21 4.97 2.30
N TYR A 28 8.29 5.14 1.35
CA TYR A 28 8.44 6.17 0.31
C TYR A 28 8.49 7.59 0.91
N LEU A 29 7.65 7.87 1.90
CA LEU A 29 7.64 9.15 2.62
C LEU A 29 8.98 9.39 3.33
N LEU A 30 9.55 8.35 3.97
CA LEU A 30 10.87 8.44 4.58
C LEU A 30 11.96 8.73 3.55
N LEU A 31 11.91 8.11 2.37
CA LEU A 31 12.83 8.43 1.28
C LEU A 31 12.66 9.87 0.80
N ALA A 32 11.44 10.41 0.77
CA ALA A 32 11.20 11.80 0.42
C ALA A 32 11.79 12.78 1.45
N VAL A 33 11.81 12.42 2.75
CA VAL A 33 12.52 13.19 3.78
C VAL A 33 14.01 13.25 3.46
N VAL A 34 14.61 12.13 3.06
CA VAL A 34 16.02 12.09 2.65
C VAL A 34 16.24 12.95 1.40
N LEU A 35 15.36 12.86 0.39
CA LEU A 35 15.47 13.65 -0.84
C LEU A 35 15.33 15.16 -0.60
N LEU A 36 14.59 15.58 0.43
CA LEU A 36 14.47 16.99 0.82
C LEU A 36 15.83 17.63 1.20
N THR A 37 16.82 16.81 1.59
CA THR A 37 18.17 17.30 1.89
C THR A 37 18.99 17.66 0.63
N SER A 38 18.48 17.33 -0.56
CA SER A 38 19.18 17.59 -1.82
C SER A 38 19.07 19.07 -2.24
N PRO A 39 20.13 19.67 -2.81
CA PRO A 39 20.07 21.04 -3.32
C PRO A 39 18.96 21.22 -4.36
N GLY A 40 18.12 22.24 -4.17
CA GLY A 40 16.99 22.53 -5.06
C GLY A 40 15.73 21.68 -4.80
N ALA A 41 15.74 20.78 -3.82
CA ALA A 41 14.55 20.04 -3.42
C ALA A 41 13.55 20.97 -2.70
N GLY A 42 12.29 20.94 -3.14
CA GLY A 42 11.17 21.63 -2.49
C GLY A 42 10.18 20.66 -1.86
N THR A 43 9.23 21.17 -1.08
CA THR A 43 8.18 20.36 -0.40
C THR A 43 7.32 19.51 -1.35
N ARG A 44 7.36 19.81 -2.67
CA ARG A 44 6.70 19.02 -3.71
C ARG A 44 7.16 17.56 -3.75
N VAL A 45 8.35 17.24 -3.24
CA VAL A 45 8.84 15.84 -3.13
C VAL A 45 7.90 14.94 -2.31
N PHE A 46 7.08 15.51 -1.43
CA PHE A 46 6.11 14.78 -0.61
C PHE A 46 4.76 14.54 -1.27
N LEU A 47 4.44 15.19 -2.39
CA LEU A 47 3.10 15.10 -2.98
C LEU A 47 2.75 13.67 -3.39
N VAL A 48 3.65 12.98 -4.10
CA VAL A 48 3.38 11.61 -4.55
C VAL A 48 3.43 10.61 -3.39
N PRO A 49 4.47 10.58 -2.54
CA PRO A 49 4.48 9.69 -1.37
C PRO A 49 3.31 9.92 -0.42
N GLY A 50 2.95 11.19 -0.17
CA GLY A 50 1.85 11.58 0.71
C GLY A 50 0.48 11.17 0.18
N THR A 51 0.21 11.40 -1.10
CA THR A 51 -1.04 10.95 -1.75
C THR A 51 -1.13 9.43 -1.78
N THR A 52 -0.02 8.74 -2.03
CA THR A 52 0.06 7.27 -1.97
C THR A 52 -0.28 6.76 -0.56
N LEU A 53 0.29 7.38 0.48
CA LEU A 53 0.01 7.01 1.87
C LEU A 53 -1.45 7.26 2.24
N LEU A 54 -2.00 8.41 1.85
CA LEU A 54 -3.40 8.75 2.12
C LEU A 54 -4.35 7.71 1.51
N PHE A 55 -4.20 7.40 0.22
CA PHE A 55 -5.04 6.39 -0.42
C PHE A 55 -4.82 5.01 0.18
N GLY A 56 -3.57 4.62 0.44
CA GLY A 56 -3.22 3.36 1.10
C GLY A 56 -3.91 3.19 2.45
N LEU A 57 -3.88 4.22 3.29
CA LEU A 57 -4.56 4.24 4.59
C LEU A 57 -6.07 4.14 4.45
N LEU A 58 -6.68 4.89 3.52
CA LEU A 58 -8.13 4.87 3.30
C LEU A 58 -8.61 3.47 2.88
N VAL A 59 -7.94 2.82 1.93
CA VAL A 59 -8.34 1.48 1.48
C VAL A 59 -8.01 0.42 2.54
N ALA A 60 -6.88 0.52 3.24
CA ALA A 60 -6.53 -0.42 4.31
C ALA A 60 -7.52 -0.33 5.49
N ALA A 61 -7.93 0.89 5.87
CA ALA A 61 -8.97 1.11 6.87
C ALA A 61 -10.31 0.55 6.41
N GLY A 62 -10.71 0.79 5.15
CA GLY A 62 -11.92 0.22 4.58
C GLY A 62 -11.92 -1.32 4.56
N ILE A 63 -10.78 -1.94 4.23
CA ILE A 63 -10.61 -3.40 4.33
C ILE A 63 -10.73 -3.86 5.78
N ALA A 64 -10.09 -3.19 6.73
CA ALA A 64 -10.16 -3.52 8.16
C ALA A 64 -11.60 -3.42 8.71
N LEU A 65 -12.39 -2.48 8.18
CA LEU A 65 -13.81 -2.30 8.46
C LEU A 65 -14.72 -3.22 7.62
N ARG A 66 -14.14 -4.13 6.82
CA ARG A 66 -14.85 -5.11 5.97
C ARG A 66 -15.77 -4.48 4.94
N MET A 67 -15.36 -3.36 4.35
CA MET A 67 -16.12 -2.67 3.30
C MET A 67 -15.84 -3.29 1.93
N ALA A 68 -16.86 -3.84 1.27
CA ALA A 68 -16.75 -4.43 -0.07
C ALA A 68 -16.13 -3.48 -1.11
N PHE A 69 -16.54 -2.21 -1.08
CA PHE A 69 -16.04 -1.18 -1.98
C PHE A 69 -14.53 -0.92 -1.79
N ALA A 70 -14.02 -1.04 -0.56
CA ALA A 70 -12.61 -0.81 -0.27
C ALA A 70 -11.70 -1.80 -1.01
N ARG A 71 -12.15 -3.03 -1.28
CA ARG A 71 -11.40 -3.99 -2.09
C ARG A 71 -11.26 -3.52 -3.54
N VAL A 72 -12.33 -2.99 -4.12
CA VAL A 72 -12.32 -2.47 -5.51
C VAL A 72 -11.41 -1.24 -5.59
N ALA A 73 -11.55 -0.31 -4.64
CA ALA A 73 -10.66 0.85 -4.54
C ALA A 73 -9.18 0.43 -4.35
N ALA A 74 -8.91 -0.61 -3.57
CA ALA A 74 -7.55 -1.12 -3.35
C ALA A 74 -6.91 -1.64 -4.64
N TYR A 75 -7.67 -2.25 -5.57
CA TYR A 75 -7.13 -2.61 -6.88
C TYR A 75 -6.70 -1.38 -7.68
N ALA A 76 -7.50 -0.30 -7.67
CA ALA A 76 -7.13 0.93 -8.34
C ALA A 76 -5.82 1.51 -7.75
N VAL A 77 -5.71 1.55 -6.42
CA VAL A 77 -4.47 1.96 -5.71
C VAL A 77 -3.28 1.11 -6.15
N VAL A 78 -3.42 -0.22 -6.10
CA VAL A 78 -2.36 -1.15 -6.51
C VAL A 78 -1.91 -0.92 -7.95
N VAL A 79 -2.85 -0.79 -8.89
CA VAL A 79 -2.52 -0.61 -10.31
C VAL A 79 -1.85 0.73 -10.55
N ILE A 80 -2.43 1.82 -10.05
CA ILE A 80 -1.92 3.19 -10.25
C ILE A 80 -0.50 3.30 -9.67
N PHE A 81 -0.30 2.89 -8.43
CA PHE A 81 1.00 3.05 -7.77
C PHE A 81 2.02 1.99 -8.16
N GLY A 82 1.59 0.78 -8.49
CA GLY A 82 2.47 -0.22 -9.10
C GLY A 82 3.07 0.27 -10.43
N ILE A 83 2.23 0.85 -11.30
CA ILE A 83 2.68 1.45 -12.57
C ILE A 83 3.57 2.67 -12.31
N LEU A 84 3.20 3.54 -11.36
CA LEU A 84 4.03 4.68 -10.98
C LEU A 84 5.44 4.23 -10.56
N HIS A 85 5.56 3.20 -9.73
CA HIS A 85 6.87 2.68 -9.34
C HIS A 85 7.61 1.99 -10.48
N ALA A 86 6.91 1.38 -11.45
CA ALA A 86 7.56 0.88 -12.66
C ALA A 86 8.17 2.03 -13.48
N PHE A 87 7.48 3.17 -13.62
CA PHE A 87 8.04 4.36 -14.27
C PHE A 87 9.22 4.95 -13.48
N LEU A 88 9.12 5.03 -12.15
CA LEU A 88 10.23 5.49 -11.31
C LEU A 88 11.44 4.57 -11.42
N LEU A 89 11.25 3.25 -11.49
CA LEU A 89 12.32 2.29 -11.70
C LEU A 89 13.07 2.56 -13.02
N MET A 90 12.34 2.85 -14.10
CA MET A 90 12.94 3.14 -15.41
C MET A 90 13.61 4.52 -15.46
N GLY A 91 13.02 5.53 -14.81
CA GLY A 91 13.45 6.92 -14.91
C GLY A 91 14.37 7.44 -13.80
N ALA A 92 14.56 6.70 -12.70
CA ALA A 92 15.46 7.15 -11.62
C ALA A 92 16.93 7.00 -12.01
N GLU A 93 17.77 7.97 -11.64
CA GLU A 93 19.23 7.87 -11.82
C GLU A 93 19.92 7.11 -10.68
N LEU A 94 19.42 7.31 -9.45
CA LEU A 94 20.01 6.73 -8.24
C LEU A 94 19.65 5.25 -8.08
N LEU A 95 20.66 4.38 -7.95
CA LEU A 95 20.48 2.93 -7.82
C LEU A 95 19.54 2.54 -6.67
N TRP A 96 19.65 3.19 -5.51
CA TRP A 96 18.81 2.86 -4.36
C TRP A 96 17.34 3.25 -4.58
N ILE A 97 17.05 4.29 -5.38
CA ILE A 97 15.68 4.63 -5.79
C ILE A 97 15.13 3.58 -6.74
N LYS A 98 15.96 3.06 -7.66
CA LYS A 98 15.58 1.95 -8.54
C LYS A 98 15.24 0.71 -7.72
N LEU A 99 16.12 0.30 -6.80
CA LEU A 99 15.89 -0.87 -5.94
C LEU A 99 14.61 -0.72 -5.11
N PHE A 100 14.40 0.45 -4.49
CA PHE A 100 13.15 0.73 -3.79
C PHE A 100 11.94 0.61 -4.71
N SER A 101 12.00 1.23 -5.90
CA SER A 101 10.89 1.23 -6.85
C SER A 101 10.58 -0.17 -7.39
N LEU A 102 11.59 -1.00 -7.61
CA LEU A 102 11.42 -2.41 -7.97
C LEU A 102 10.67 -3.18 -6.88
N VAL A 103 11.13 -3.06 -5.64
CA VAL A 103 10.50 -3.74 -4.48
C VAL A 103 9.09 -3.21 -4.24
N ALA A 104 8.88 -1.89 -4.35
CA ALA A 104 7.57 -1.27 -4.20
C ALA A 104 6.60 -1.74 -5.29
N ALA A 105 7.01 -1.76 -6.56
CA ALA A 105 6.20 -2.27 -7.66
C ALA A 105 5.81 -3.74 -7.44
N ALA A 106 6.78 -4.59 -7.09
CA ALA A 106 6.53 -5.99 -6.76
C ALA A 106 5.57 -6.14 -5.57
N GLY A 107 5.73 -5.31 -4.53
CA GLY A 107 4.87 -5.28 -3.36
C GLY A 107 3.42 -4.90 -3.69
N TYR A 108 3.20 -3.90 -4.55
CA TYR A 108 1.87 -3.55 -5.03
C TYR A 108 1.26 -4.69 -5.85
N ILE A 109 1.99 -5.27 -6.80
CA ILE A 109 1.52 -6.41 -7.60
C ILE A 109 1.11 -7.57 -6.68
N TYR A 110 1.94 -7.89 -5.69
CA TYR A 110 1.65 -8.95 -4.73
C TYR A 110 0.43 -8.62 -3.86
N ALA A 111 0.25 -7.37 -3.42
CA ALA A 111 -0.97 -6.95 -2.75
C ALA A 111 -2.21 -7.13 -3.66
N GLY A 112 -2.10 -6.86 -4.97
CA GLY A 112 -3.15 -7.15 -5.95
C GLY A 112 -3.52 -8.64 -6.04
N VAL A 113 -2.52 -9.51 -6.02
CA VAL A 113 -2.73 -10.97 -5.97
C VAL A 113 -3.43 -11.37 -4.66
N LEU A 114 -3.01 -10.84 -3.51
CA LEU A 114 -3.64 -11.12 -2.23
C LEU A 114 -5.07 -10.59 -2.16
N LEU A 115 -5.39 -9.43 -2.75
CA LEU A 115 -6.77 -8.93 -2.87
C LEU A 115 -7.67 -9.91 -3.64
N SER A 116 -7.11 -10.72 -4.53
CA SER A 116 -7.82 -11.76 -5.29
C SER A 116 -7.97 -13.07 -4.52
N SER A 117 -7.21 -13.23 -3.42
CA SER A 117 -7.18 -14.48 -2.65
C SER A 117 -8.51 -14.76 -1.94
N GLY A 118 -8.82 -16.05 -1.77
CA GLY A 118 -9.99 -16.52 -1.02
C GLY A 118 -10.09 -15.92 0.39
N PRO A 119 -9.01 -15.89 1.20
CA PRO A 119 -9.03 -15.30 2.54
C PRO A 119 -9.45 -13.83 2.55
N VAL A 120 -8.90 -12.99 1.68
CA VAL A 120 -9.26 -11.57 1.60
C VAL A 120 -10.68 -11.39 1.07
N ARG A 121 -11.11 -12.14 0.04
CA ARG A 121 -12.50 -12.10 -0.46
C ARG A 121 -13.49 -12.43 0.66
N ARG A 122 -13.28 -13.53 1.40
CA ARG A 122 -14.16 -13.97 2.49
C ARG A 122 -14.15 -13.00 3.66
N PHE A 123 -13.00 -12.42 4.00
CA PHE A 123 -12.91 -11.44 5.08
C PHE A 123 -13.74 -10.19 4.82
N VAL A 124 -13.74 -9.70 3.58
CA VAL A 124 -14.42 -8.45 3.19
C VAL A 124 -15.89 -8.70 2.79
N LEU A 125 -16.19 -9.78 2.07
CA LEU A 125 -17.54 -10.05 1.55
C LEU A 125 -18.36 -10.99 2.43
N GLY A 126 -17.76 -11.60 3.47
CA GLY A 126 -18.41 -12.63 4.29
C GLY A 126 -18.63 -13.95 3.53
N ASN A 127 -19.59 -14.74 4.00
CA ASN A 127 -19.88 -16.10 3.48
C ASN A 127 -20.54 -16.11 2.08
N ALA A 128 -20.79 -14.94 1.48
CA ALA A 128 -21.31 -14.82 0.12
C ALA A 128 -20.20 -14.86 -0.96
N ALA A 129 -18.95 -15.16 -0.57
CA ALA A 129 -17.76 -15.11 -1.41
C ALA A 129 -17.35 -16.46 -2.01
#